data_AF-A0A4U5Q5A4-F1
#
_entry.id   AF-A0A4U5Q5A4-F1
#
_cell.length_a   1.000
_cell.length_b   1.000
_cell.length_c   1.000
_cell.angle_alpha   90.00
_cell.angle_beta   90.00
_cell.angle_gamma   90.00
#
_symmetry.space_group_name_H-M   'P 1'
#
loop_
_entity.id
_entity.type
_entity.pdbx_description
1 polymer ?
#
loop_
_entity_poly.entity_id
_entity_poly.type
_entity_poly.pdbx_seq_one_letter_code
_entity_poly.pdbx_strand_id
1 'polypeptide(L)'
;MNFLYIFALTLLISVLSPSTSSSDISQLFETWCKEHGKSYTSQEERSHRLKVFEDNYDFVTKHNSKGNSSYTLALNAFADLTHHEFKTSRLGLSAAPLNPAHRNLEITGVVGDIPASIDWRNKGAVTNVKDQGSCGACWSFSATGAIEGINKIVTGSLVSVSEQELIECDKSYNDGCGGGLMDYAFQFVINNHGIDTEEDYPYRARDGTCNKDRMKRRVVTIDKYVDVPENNEKQLLQAVAVQPVSVGICGSERAFQMYSKGIFTGPCSTSLDHAVLIVGYGSENGVDYWIVKNSWGTGWGMRGYMHMQRNSGNSQGQEKPAAALANFLEFAFHGNAVDWILPYVVRIDSTVAPMITQFVTRTRTCALSVLVMPQEWRQWREKPLGSLAVGIPFLKPGFSEAPFTSGNFRVMLPLLSGSMLTGKDS
;
A
#
# COMPACT_ATOMS: atom_id res chain seq x y z
N MET A 1 -23.62 -19.89 87.46
CA MET A 1 -22.57 -18.85 87.29
C MET A 1 -21.46 -19.49 86.46
N ASN A 2 -20.99 -19.04 85.29
CA ASN A 2 -21.20 -17.84 84.47
C ASN A 2 -20.68 -18.13 83.03
N PHE A 3 -21.38 -17.53 82.05
CA PHE A 3 -20.98 -16.97 80.72
C PHE A 3 -19.87 -17.64 79.87
N LEU A 4 -20.09 -18.10 78.62
CA LEU A 4 -20.40 -17.43 77.33
C LEU A 4 -19.22 -16.69 76.62
N TYR A 5 -18.89 -17.19 75.40
CA TYR A 5 -18.29 -16.58 74.19
C TYR A 5 -16.80 -16.15 74.13
N ILE A 6 -16.15 -16.40 72.97
CA ILE A 6 -15.47 -15.44 72.05
C ILE A 6 -14.74 -16.27 70.94
N PHE A 7 -15.30 -16.37 69.73
CA PHE A 7 -15.15 -15.55 68.50
C PHE A 7 -14.21 -16.16 67.45
N ALA A 8 -14.82 -16.55 66.32
CA ALA A 8 -14.15 -16.78 65.05
C ALA A 8 -13.81 -15.42 64.41
N LEU A 9 -12.60 -15.29 63.84
CA LEU A 9 -12.22 -14.16 63.01
C LEU A 9 -11.69 -14.68 61.67
N THR A 10 -12.60 -14.88 60.72
CA THR A 10 -12.25 -15.05 59.31
C THR A 10 -11.93 -13.68 58.73
N LEU A 11 -10.67 -13.48 58.33
CA LEU A 11 -10.18 -12.28 57.67
C LEU A 11 -10.77 -12.23 56.24
N LEU A 12 -11.87 -11.50 56.06
CA LEU A 12 -12.43 -11.19 54.75
C LEU A 12 -11.60 -10.03 54.17
N ILE A 13 -10.56 -10.35 53.39
CA ILE A 13 -9.88 -9.33 52.57
C ILE A 13 -10.81 -9.06 51.39
N SER A 14 -11.69 -8.07 51.53
CA SER A 14 -12.43 -7.49 50.41
C SER A 14 -11.43 -6.80 49.50
N VAL A 15 -11.14 -7.40 48.35
CA VAL A 15 -10.43 -6.74 47.25
C VAL A 15 -11.33 -5.61 46.74
N LEU A 16 -11.17 -4.42 47.31
CA LEU A 16 -11.80 -3.20 46.82
C LEU A 16 -11.15 -2.85 45.48
N SER A 17 -11.83 -3.14 44.38
CA SER A 17 -11.52 -2.51 43.10
C SER A 17 -11.67 -1.00 43.27
N PRO A 18 -10.69 -0.18 42.87
CA PRO A 18 -10.83 1.27 42.97
C PRO A 18 -11.99 1.72 42.06
N SER A 19 -13.06 2.24 42.67
CA SER A 19 -14.15 2.90 41.95
C SER A 19 -13.70 4.32 41.62
N THR A 20 -13.37 4.58 40.35
CA THR A 20 -13.11 5.94 39.84
C THR A 20 -14.37 6.79 40.04
N SER A 21 -14.25 7.97 40.64
CA SER A 21 -15.41 8.84 40.87
C SER A 21 -15.80 9.62 39.61
N SER A 22 -17.08 10.01 39.49
CA SER A 22 -17.55 10.87 38.38
C SER A 22 -16.79 12.22 38.29
N SER A 23 -16.31 12.74 39.43
CA SER A 23 -15.45 13.92 39.46
C SER A 23 -14.08 13.68 38.81
N ASP A 24 -13.52 12.47 38.93
CA ASP A 24 -12.22 12.14 38.33
C ASP A 24 -12.32 12.03 36.80
N ILE A 25 -13.41 11.45 36.28
CA ILE A 25 -13.62 11.34 34.82
C ILE A 25 -13.88 12.71 34.20
N SER A 26 -14.60 13.58 34.90
CA SER A 26 -14.81 14.97 34.46
C SER A 26 -13.48 15.72 34.31
N GLN A 27 -12.55 15.58 35.25
CA GLN A 27 -11.21 16.18 35.15
C GLN A 27 -10.38 15.56 34.02
N LEU A 28 -10.48 14.24 33.83
CA LEU A 28 -9.84 13.56 32.71
C LEU A 28 -10.36 14.10 31.36
N PHE A 29 -11.66 14.32 31.23
CA PHE A 29 -12.26 14.89 30.02
C PHE A 29 -11.78 16.32 29.75
N GLU A 30 -11.63 17.17 30.77
CA GLU A 30 -11.05 18.51 30.59
C GLU A 30 -9.61 18.47 30.08
N THR A 31 -8.81 17.54 30.62
CA THR A 31 -7.42 17.35 30.22
C THR A 31 -7.36 16.86 28.78
N TRP A 32 -8.15 15.84 28.45
CA TRP A 32 -8.28 15.30 27.11
C TRP A 32 -8.76 16.37 26.10
N CYS A 33 -9.71 17.23 26.47
CA CYS A 33 -10.16 18.31 25.60
C CYS A 33 -9.03 19.29 25.28
N LYS A 34 -8.18 19.63 26.26
CA LYS A 34 -7.01 20.50 26.03
C LYS A 34 -5.97 19.83 25.13
N GLU A 35 -5.67 18.56 25.38
CA GLU A 35 -4.70 17.78 24.60
C GLU A 35 -5.12 17.62 23.14
N HIS A 36 -6.42 17.42 22.88
CA HIS A 36 -6.97 17.22 21.54
C HIS A 36 -7.56 18.50 20.91
N GLY A 37 -7.40 19.66 21.55
CA GLY A 37 -7.90 20.94 21.04
C GLY A 37 -9.42 21.00 20.86
N LYS A 38 -10.17 20.29 21.70
CA LYS A 38 -11.64 20.19 21.62
C LYS A 38 -12.31 21.37 22.31
N SER A 39 -13.27 21.96 21.63
CA SER A 39 -14.15 23.02 22.14
C SER A 39 -15.57 22.75 21.66
N TYR A 40 -16.55 23.02 22.51
CA TYR A 40 -17.96 22.78 22.23
C TYR A 40 -18.74 24.08 22.28
N THR A 41 -19.76 24.19 21.42
CA THR A 41 -20.51 25.44 21.21
C THR A 41 -21.49 25.74 22.33
N SER A 42 -22.02 24.70 22.97
CA SER A 42 -23.00 24.82 24.06
C SER A 42 -22.66 23.92 25.24
N GLN A 43 -23.22 24.25 26.41
CA GLN A 43 -23.08 23.44 27.61
C GLN A 43 -23.80 22.09 27.45
N GLU A 44 -24.89 22.06 26.68
CA GLU A 44 -25.63 20.84 26.36
C GLU A 44 -24.78 19.90 25.50
N GLU A 45 -24.15 20.41 24.44
CA GLU A 45 -23.23 19.64 23.60
C GLU A 45 -22.06 19.11 24.44
N ARG A 46 -21.45 19.96 25.26
CA ARG A 46 -20.37 19.58 26.15
C ARG A 46 -20.77 18.46 27.12
N SER A 47 -21.95 18.57 27.71
CA SER A 47 -22.47 17.58 28.66
C SER A 47 -22.79 16.25 27.96
N HIS A 48 -23.26 16.30 26.71
CA HIS A 48 -23.44 15.11 25.88
C HIS A 48 -22.08 14.45 25.56
N ARG A 49 -21.09 15.22 25.12
CA ARG A 49 -19.74 14.74 24.78
C ARG A 49 -19.01 14.12 25.97
N LEU A 50 -19.19 14.67 27.17
CA LEU A 50 -18.69 14.07 28.41
C LEU A 50 -19.31 12.69 28.66
N LYS A 51 -20.62 12.51 28.49
CA LYS A 51 -21.27 11.18 28.65
C LYS A 51 -20.77 10.15 27.64
N VAL A 52 -20.53 10.58 26.40
CA VAL A 52 -19.95 9.72 25.37
C VAL A 52 -18.50 9.35 25.72
N PHE A 53 -17.74 10.31 26.24
CA PHE A 53 -16.38 10.08 26.72
C PHE A 53 -16.34 9.10 27.91
N GLU A 54 -17.27 9.21 28.86
CA GLU A 54 -17.44 8.26 29.97
C GLU A 54 -17.71 6.83 29.46
N ASP A 55 -18.64 6.66 28.52
CA ASP A 55 -18.94 5.34 27.93
C ASP A 55 -17.71 4.76 27.19
N ASN A 56 -16.97 5.60 26.47
CA ASN A 56 -15.71 5.20 25.82
C ASN A 56 -14.59 4.89 26.82
N TYR A 57 -14.50 5.63 27.93
CA TYR A 57 -13.57 5.35 29.03
C TYR A 57 -13.83 3.97 29.64
N ASP A 58 -15.08 3.63 29.92
CA ASP A 58 -15.46 2.34 30.47
C ASP A 58 -15.11 1.20 29.49
N PHE A 59 -15.37 1.40 28.19
CA PHE A 59 -15.01 0.44 27.15
C PHE A 59 -13.50 0.19 27.07
N VAL A 60 -12.71 1.26 27.04
CA VAL A 60 -11.23 1.20 26.98
C VAL A 60 -10.68 0.52 28.24
N THR A 61 -11.15 0.92 29.42
CA THR A 61 -10.70 0.38 30.71
C THR A 61 -11.01 -1.11 30.82
N LYS A 62 -12.25 -1.51 30.45
CA LYS A 62 -12.67 -2.92 30.44
C LYS A 62 -11.88 -3.78 29.47
N HIS A 63 -11.48 -3.25 28.31
CA HIS A 63 -10.61 -3.99 27.38
C HIS A 63 -9.22 -4.18 27.97
N ASN A 64 -8.60 -3.08 28.42
CA ASN A 64 -7.22 -3.08 28.90
C ASN A 64 -7.05 -3.88 30.20
N SER A 65 -8.11 -4.03 31.01
CA SER A 65 -8.08 -4.83 32.25
C SER A 65 -8.05 -6.35 32.04
N LYS A 66 -8.28 -6.85 30.81
CA LYS A 66 -8.31 -8.30 30.53
C LYS A 66 -6.92 -8.96 30.59
N GLY A 67 -5.84 -8.18 30.50
CA GLY A 67 -4.45 -8.63 30.65
C GLY A 67 -3.91 -9.57 29.55
N ASN A 68 -4.77 -10.17 28.71
CA ASN A 68 -4.43 -11.17 27.69
C ASN A 68 -4.64 -10.68 26.24
N SER A 69 -4.75 -9.37 26.02
CA SER A 69 -4.91 -8.81 24.69
C SER A 69 -3.56 -8.48 24.05
N SER A 70 -3.40 -8.79 22.76
CA SER A 70 -2.23 -8.43 21.96
C SER A 70 -2.18 -6.95 21.56
N TYR A 71 -3.19 -6.16 21.94
CA TYR A 71 -3.28 -4.74 21.67
C TYR A 71 -3.99 -3.99 22.80
N THR A 72 -3.72 -2.70 22.90
CA THR A 72 -4.36 -1.80 23.88
C THR A 72 -5.20 -0.75 23.19
N LEU A 73 -6.22 -0.28 23.90
CA LEU A 73 -7.06 0.84 23.49
C LEU A 73 -6.69 2.10 24.27
N ALA A 74 -7.02 3.27 23.74
CA ALA A 74 -6.84 4.57 24.40
C ALA A 74 -7.98 5.52 24.06
N LEU A 75 -8.17 6.54 24.91
CA LEU A 75 -9.04 7.68 24.64
C LEU A 75 -8.34 8.61 23.65
N ASN A 76 -8.35 8.23 22.38
CA ASN A 76 -7.73 9.00 21.31
C ASN A 76 -8.63 10.18 20.86
N ALA A 77 -8.33 10.81 19.73
CA ALA A 77 -9.05 11.97 19.21
C ALA A 77 -10.57 11.76 18.96
N PHE A 78 -11.03 10.51 18.99
CA PHE A 78 -12.42 10.12 18.76
C PHE A 78 -13.17 9.70 20.04
N ALA A 79 -12.57 9.90 21.22
CA ALA A 79 -13.18 9.50 22.50
C ALA A 79 -14.48 10.24 22.82
N ASP A 80 -14.75 11.39 22.21
CA ASP A 80 -16.01 12.14 22.34
C ASP A 80 -17.07 11.79 21.30
N LEU A 81 -16.79 10.84 20.39
CA LEU A 81 -17.73 10.38 19.37
C LEU A 81 -18.39 9.08 19.80
N THR A 82 -19.70 9.02 19.64
CA THR A 82 -20.42 7.76 19.71
C THR A 82 -19.94 6.85 18.58
N HIS A 83 -20.11 5.55 18.77
CA HIS A 83 -19.77 4.59 17.74
C HIS A 83 -20.52 4.85 16.42
N HIS A 84 -21.79 5.26 16.51
CA HIS A 84 -22.59 5.62 15.34
C HIS A 84 -22.07 6.88 14.62
N GLU A 85 -21.80 7.96 15.36
CA GLU A 85 -21.21 9.18 14.76
C GLU A 85 -19.86 8.91 14.09
N PHE A 86 -19.03 8.08 14.72
CA PHE A 86 -17.76 7.66 14.15
C PHE A 86 -17.96 6.91 12.83
N LYS A 87 -18.84 5.91 12.80
CA LYS A 87 -19.14 5.14 11.58
C LYS A 87 -19.64 6.04 10.45
N THR A 88 -20.55 6.96 10.75
CA THR A 88 -21.16 7.83 9.74
C THR A 88 -20.18 8.87 9.18
N SER A 89 -19.17 9.30 9.95
CA SER A 89 -18.29 10.41 9.56
C SER A 89 -16.88 10.02 9.11
N ARG A 90 -16.41 8.80 9.43
CA ARG A 90 -14.99 8.40 9.21
C ARG A 90 -14.79 7.26 8.23
N LEU A 91 -15.88 6.63 7.80
CA LEU A 91 -15.89 5.52 6.84
C LEU A 91 -16.29 6.04 5.47
N GLY A 92 -15.99 5.29 4.42
CA GLY A 92 -16.24 5.75 3.05
C GLY A 92 -15.84 4.77 1.95
N LEU A 93 -15.53 3.51 2.28
CA LEU A 93 -15.39 2.49 1.25
C LEU A 93 -16.80 2.11 0.77
N SER A 94 -17.04 2.24 -0.52
CA SER A 94 -18.34 1.87 -1.10
C SER A 94 -18.49 0.34 -1.09
N ALA A 95 -19.65 -0.14 -0.64
CA ALA A 95 -20.01 -1.56 -0.70
C ALA A 95 -20.52 -1.99 -2.10
N ALA A 96 -20.57 -1.08 -3.07
CA ALA A 96 -21.04 -1.39 -4.41
C ALA A 96 -20.09 -2.40 -5.09
N PRO A 97 -20.60 -3.48 -5.70
CA PRO A 97 -19.75 -4.42 -6.41
C PRO A 97 -19.01 -3.71 -7.54
N LEU A 98 -17.72 -4.00 -7.66
CA LEU A 98 -16.92 -3.56 -8.80
C LEU A 98 -17.57 -4.01 -10.10
N ASN A 99 -17.69 -3.08 -11.05
CA ASN A 99 -18.12 -3.44 -12.39
C ASN A 99 -17.09 -4.40 -12.99
N PRO A 100 -17.50 -5.59 -13.49
CA PRO A 100 -16.57 -6.58 -14.05
C PRO A 100 -15.69 -6.03 -15.18
N ALA A 101 -16.14 -5.00 -15.91
CA ALA A 101 -15.36 -4.34 -16.96
C ALA A 101 -14.16 -3.52 -16.42
N HIS A 102 -14.15 -3.23 -15.12
CA HIS A 102 -13.09 -2.49 -14.42
C HIS A 102 -12.28 -3.40 -13.49
N ARG A 103 -12.50 -4.73 -13.53
CA ARG A 103 -11.59 -5.70 -12.91
C ARG A 103 -10.38 -5.85 -13.82
N ASN A 104 -9.19 -5.58 -13.30
CA ASN A 104 -7.96 -5.75 -14.06
C ASN A 104 -7.40 -7.18 -13.89
N LEU A 105 -6.47 -7.55 -14.78
CA LEU A 105 -5.83 -8.87 -14.76
C LEU A 105 -5.27 -9.19 -13.38
N GLU A 106 -5.65 -10.33 -12.80
CA GLU A 106 -5.09 -10.82 -11.53
C GLU A 106 -3.57 -10.99 -11.63
N ILE A 107 -2.86 -10.76 -10.52
CA ILE A 107 -1.40 -10.98 -10.44
C ILE A 107 -1.09 -12.43 -10.82
N THR A 108 -0.53 -12.65 -12.01
CA THR A 108 -0.02 -13.96 -12.43
C THR A 108 1.47 -14.04 -12.16
N GLY A 109 1.80 -14.32 -10.90
CA GLY A 109 3.15 -14.69 -10.48
C GLY A 109 4.01 -13.54 -9.97
N VAL A 110 4.41 -13.66 -8.70
CA VAL A 110 5.59 -12.97 -8.15
C VAL A 110 6.46 -14.05 -7.54
N VAL A 111 7.41 -14.55 -8.33
CA VAL A 111 8.38 -15.55 -7.89
C VAL A 111 9.70 -14.82 -7.63
N GLY A 112 10.01 -14.66 -6.35
CA GLY A 112 11.26 -14.11 -5.85
C GLY A 112 11.33 -14.32 -4.33
N ASP A 113 12.52 -14.19 -3.75
CA ASP A 113 12.69 -14.28 -2.30
C ASP A 113 11.99 -13.10 -1.62
N ILE A 114 10.85 -13.38 -0.99
CA ILE A 114 10.09 -12.41 -0.21
C ILE A 114 10.84 -12.18 1.11
N PRO A 115 11.24 -10.94 1.45
CA PRO A 115 11.93 -10.68 2.71
C PRO A 115 11.01 -11.02 3.89
N ALA A 116 11.59 -11.37 5.05
CA ALA A 116 10.80 -11.71 6.24
C ALA A 116 9.99 -10.52 6.78
N SER A 117 10.46 -9.28 6.53
CA SER A 117 9.79 -8.05 6.89
C SER A 117 10.11 -6.96 5.88
N ILE A 118 9.15 -6.06 5.63
CA ILE A 118 9.38 -4.85 4.85
C ILE A 118 8.64 -3.68 5.50
N ASP A 119 9.24 -2.49 5.42
CA ASP A 119 8.61 -1.25 5.83
C ASP A 119 8.98 -0.16 4.81
N TRP A 120 8.01 0.21 3.97
CA TRP A 120 8.20 1.20 2.91
C TRP A 120 8.45 2.61 3.44
N ARG A 121 8.14 2.88 4.71
CA ARG A 121 8.50 4.15 5.38
C ARG A 121 10.01 4.30 5.45
N ASN A 122 10.72 3.22 5.80
CA ASN A 122 12.18 3.20 5.88
C ASN A 122 12.84 3.32 4.49
N LYS A 123 12.10 3.03 3.41
CA LYS A 123 12.54 3.25 2.02
C LYS A 123 12.10 4.61 1.46
N GLY A 124 11.47 5.46 2.26
CA GLY A 124 11.01 6.78 1.86
C GLY A 124 9.89 6.75 0.81
N ALA A 125 9.13 5.65 0.71
CA ALA A 125 8.03 5.46 -0.24
C ALA A 125 6.65 5.63 0.40
N VAL A 126 6.58 6.38 1.50
CA VAL A 126 5.33 6.67 2.22
C VAL A 126 5.37 8.12 2.68
N THR A 127 4.38 8.90 2.27
CA THR A 127 4.19 10.29 2.73
C THR A 127 3.75 10.33 4.20
N ASN A 128 3.71 11.53 4.79
CA ASN A 128 3.17 11.73 6.13
C ASN A 128 1.71 11.23 6.24
N VAL A 129 1.31 10.87 7.47
CA VAL A 129 -0.10 10.56 7.75
C VAL A 129 -0.94 11.81 7.58
N LYS A 130 -2.08 11.68 6.91
CA LYS A 130 -3.05 12.74 6.67
C LYS A 130 -4.33 12.50 7.50
N ASP A 131 -5.25 13.46 7.49
CA ASP A 131 -6.54 13.38 8.18
C ASP A 131 -7.68 13.72 7.21
N GLN A 132 -8.56 12.76 6.95
CA GLN A 132 -9.74 12.92 6.08
C GLN A 132 -10.86 13.74 6.73
N GLY A 133 -10.76 14.08 8.02
CA GLY A 133 -11.83 14.78 8.71
C GLY A 133 -13.14 13.98 8.70
N SER A 134 -14.26 14.70 8.60
CA SER A 134 -15.62 14.13 8.59
C SER A 134 -16.12 13.74 7.19
N CYS A 135 -15.23 13.62 6.21
CA CYS A 135 -15.55 13.24 4.84
C CYS A 135 -15.26 11.75 4.65
N GLY A 136 -16.17 11.00 4.01
CA GLY A 136 -15.98 9.58 3.66
C GLY A 136 -14.99 9.35 2.52
N ALA A 137 -13.82 9.99 2.59
CA ALA A 137 -12.81 10.01 1.53
C ALA A 137 -11.70 8.96 1.69
N CYS A 138 -11.83 8.00 2.61
CA CYS A 138 -10.77 7.00 2.86
C CYS A 138 -10.30 6.30 1.57
N TRP A 139 -11.21 6.06 0.62
CA TRP A 139 -10.90 5.50 -0.70
C TRP A 139 -9.89 6.36 -1.47
N SER A 140 -10.05 7.68 -1.45
CA SER A 140 -9.14 8.62 -2.09
C SER A 140 -7.76 8.58 -1.42
N PHE A 141 -7.70 8.66 -0.09
CA PHE A 141 -6.44 8.57 0.68
C PHE A 141 -5.70 7.25 0.50
N SER A 142 -6.45 6.14 0.40
CA SER A 142 -5.86 4.82 0.14
C SER A 142 -5.26 4.77 -1.26
N ALA A 143 -5.97 5.28 -2.27
CA ALA A 143 -5.51 5.32 -3.66
C ALA A 143 -4.31 6.25 -3.84
N THR A 144 -4.38 7.49 -3.35
CA THR A 144 -3.25 8.43 -3.42
C THR A 144 -2.02 7.85 -2.76
N GLY A 145 -2.14 7.27 -1.56
CA GLY A 145 -1.01 6.65 -0.87
C GLY A 145 -0.30 5.54 -1.66
N ALA A 146 -1.04 4.75 -2.44
CA ALA A 146 -0.46 3.74 -3.32
C ALA A 146 0.24 4.37 -4.55
N ILE A 147 -0.36 5.42 -5.14
CA ILE A 147 0.22 6.19 -6.25
C ILE A 147 1.54 6.87 -5.81
N GLU A 148 1.54 7.53 -4.66
CA GLU A 148 2.73 8.18 -4.09
C GLU A 148 3.87 7.17 -3.88
N GLY A 149 3.54 5.99 -3.35
CA GLY A 149 4.49 4.93 -3.08
C GLY A 149 5.13 4.36 -4.35
N ILE A 150 4.31 4.00 -5.35
CA ILE A 150 4.84 3.48 -6.62
C ILE A 150 5.62 4.55 -7.39
N ASN A 151 5.18 5.81 -7.36
CA ASN A 151 5.90 6.91 -7.98
C ASN A 151 7.31 7.05 -7.39
N LYS A 152 7.45 6.97 -6.05
CA LYS A 152 8.76 6.97 -5.41
C LYS A 152 9.62 5.80 -5.86
N ILE A 153 9.05 4.61 -5.94
CA ILE A 153 9.78 3.37 -6.29
C ILE A 153 10.32 3.47 -7.73
N VAL A 154 9.52 3.99 -8.66
CA VAL A 154 9.89 4.05 -10.08
C VAL A 154 10.75 5.26 -10.42
N THR A 155 10.39 6.44 -9.92
CA THR A 155 11.04 7.71 -10.32
C THR A 155 12.12 8.18 -9.34
N GLY A 156 12.13 7.64 -8.12
CA GLY A 156 12.96 8.14 -7.03
C GLY A 156 12.38 9.37 -6.30
N SER A 157 11.26 9.93 -6.76
CA SER A 157 10.64 11.13 -6.18
C SER A 157 9.39 10.80 -5.36
N LEU A 158 9.39 11.16 -4.08
CA LEU A 158 8.18 11.06 -3.25
C LEU A 158 7.41 12.37 -3.39
N VAL A 159 6.33 12.34 -4.14
CA VAL A 159 5.44 13.49 -4.38
C VAL A 159 4.15 13.21 -3.67
N SER A 160 3.62 14.18 -2.90
CA SER A 160 2.28 14.02 -2.32
C SER A 160 1.22 14.49 -3.31
N VAL A 161 0.29 13.60 -3.65
CA VAL A 161 -0.74 13.83 -4.68
C VAL A 161 -2.08 14.18 -4.05
N SER A 162 -2.96 14.82 -4.82
CA SER A 162 -4.20 15.41 -4.31
C SER A 162 -5.31 14.39 -4.08
N GLU A 163 -5.71 14.21 -2.82
CA GLU A 163 -6.95 13.48 -2.53
C GLU A 163 -8.20 14.24 -3.00
N GLN A 164 -8.13 15.57 -2.99
CA GLN A 164 -9.26 16.44 -3.33
C GLN A 164 -9.62 16.38 -4.82
N GLU A 165 -8.64 16.23 -5.70
CA GLU A 165 -8.88 16.07 -7.13
C GLU A 165 -9.74 14.82 -7.39
N LEU A 166 -9.40 13.69 -6.77
CA LEU A 166 -10.21 12.47 -6.86
C LEU A 166 -11.63 12.72 -6.31
N ILE A 167 -11.75 13.35 -5.14
CA ILE A 167 -13.04 13.62 -4.50
C ILE A 167 -13.94 14.49 -5.39
N GLU A 168 -13.39 15.49 -6.06
CA GLU A 168 -14.17 16.45 -6.85
C GLU A 168 -14.36 16.02 -8.32
N CYS A 169 -13.44 15.25 -8.90
CA CYS A 169 -13.40 14.94 -10.33
C CYS A 169 -13.72 13.49 -10.70
N ASP A 170 -13.41 12.51 -9.84
CA ASP A 170 -13.80 11.11 -10.07
C ASP A 170 -15.27 10.89 -9.66
N LYS A 171 -16.17 11.27 -10.56
CA LYS A 171 -17.63 11.26 -10.35
C LYS A 171 -18.38 10.23 -11.20
N SER A 172 -17.65 9.39 -11.94
CA SER A 172 -18.28 8.36 -12.80
C SER A 172 -18.85 7.20 -11.99
N TYR A 173 -18.18 6.84 -10.89
CA TYR A 173 -18.59 5.75 -10.00
C TYR A 173 -18.37 6.05 -8.52
N ASN A 174 -17.42 6.94 -8.19
CA ASN A 174 -17.20 7.42 -6.84
C ASN A 174 -18.07 8.64 -6.52
N ASP A 175 -18.40 8.81 -5.24
CA ASP A 175 -19.34 9.82 -4.76
C ASP A 175 -18.69 10.80 -3.79
N GLY A 176 -17.40 11.13 -3.99
CA GLY A 176 -16.69 12.09 -3.14
C GLY A 176 -16.71 11.71 -1.66
N CYS A 177 -17.31 12.57 -0.82
CA CYS A 177 -17.46 12.29 0.61
C CYS A 177 -18.54 11.24 0.94
N GLY A 178 -19.41 10.88 -0.02
CA GLY A 178 -20.38 9.78 0.10
C GLY A 178 -19.73 8.40 0.02
N GLY A 179 -18.47 8.34 -0.43
CA GLY A 179 -17.67 7.12 -0.48
C GLY A 179 -17.27 6.72 -1.89
N GLY A 180 -16.43 5.69 -1.98
CA GLY A 180 -15.86 5.26 -3.25
C GLY A 180 -15.01 4.00 -3.14
N LEU A 181 -14.43 3.61 -4.27
CA LEU A 181 -13.51 2.51 -4.44
C LEU A 181 -12.21 3.02 -5.08
N MET A 182 -11.10 2.44 -4.64
CA MET A 182 -9.76 2.79 -5.10
C MET A 182 -9.55 2.44 -6.57
N ASP A 183 -10.20 1.39 -7.10
CA ASP A 183 -10.12 1.00 -8.51
C ASP A 183 -10.58 2.10 -9.45
N TYR A 184 -11.74 2.70 -9.16
CA TYR A 184 -12.27 3.81 -9.96
C TYR A 184 -11.36 5.05 -9.85
N ALA A 185 -10.74 5.26 -8.70
CA ALA A 185 -9.74 6.31 -8.53
C ALA A 185 -8.51 6.08 -9.42
N PHE A 186 -7.98 4.86 -9.44
CA PHE A 186 -6.87 4.51 -10.32
C PHE A 186 -7.26 4.63 -11.79
N GLN A 187 -8.43 4.12 -12.16
CA GLN A 187 -8.95 4.23 -13.53
C GLN A 187 -9.16 5.69 -13.95
N PHE A 188 -9.63 6.55 -13.04
CA PHE A 188 -9.73 7.98 -13.27
C PHE A 188 -8.37 8.59 -13.56
N VAL A 189 -7.33 8.31 -12.76
CA VAL A 189 -5.98 8.85 -12.97
C VAL A 189 -5.41 8.40 -14.31
N ILE A 190 -5.62 7.14 -14.71
CA ILE A 190 -5.21 6.62 -16.03
C ILE A 190 -5.90 7.40 -17.15
N ASN A 191 -7.23 7.53 -17.08
CA ASN A 191 -8.04 8.21 -18.10
C ASN A 191 -7.77 9.72 -18.15
N ASN A 192 -7.48 10.33 -17.01
CA ASN A 192 -7.12 11.74 -16.89
C ASN A 192 -5.67 12.01 -17.34
N HIS A 193 -4.88 10.96 -17.56
CA HIS A 193 -3.44 11.03 -17.85
C HIS A 193 -2.63 11.69 -16.72
N GLY A 194 -3.05 11.47 -15.48
CA GLY A 194 -2.34 11.89 -14.28
C GLY A 194 -3.21 12.49 -13.20
N ILE A 195 -2.56 12.85 -12.10
CA ILE A 195 -3.12 13.49 -10.91
C ILE A 195 -2.19 14.62 -10.46
N ASP A 196 -2.76 15.68 -9.91
CA ASP A 196 -2.07 16.86 -9.42
C ASP A 196 -1.51 16.66 -8.00
N THR A 197 -0.69 17.60 -7.56
CA THR A 197 -0.11 17.57 -6.21
C THR A 197 -1.09 18.05 -5.14
N GLU A 198 -0.87 17.62 -3.90
CA GLU A 198 -1.58 18.16 -2.73
C GLU A 198 -1.36 19.68 -2.58
N GLU A 199 -0.21 20.20 -3.00
CA GLU A 199 0.08 21.65 -2.95
C GLU A 199 -0.78 22.44 -3.94
N ASP A 200 -0.94 21.94 -5.16
CA ASP A 200 -1.68 22.63 -6.23
C ASP A 200 -3.19 22.43 -6.13
N TYR A 201 -3.62 21.29 -5.57
CA TYR A 201 -5.03 20.98 -5.32
C TYR A 201 -5.23 20.50 -3.87
N PRO A 202 -5.22 21.43 -2.89
CA PRO A 202 -5.24 21.06 -1.47
C PRO A 202 -6.54 20.42 -1.01
N TYR A 203 -6.41 19.53 -0.03
CA TYR A 203 -7.51 18.88 0.66
C TYR A 203 -8.42 19.86 1.42
N ARG A 204 -9.74 19.64 1.34
CA ARG A 204 -10.75 20.52 1.93
C ARG A 204 -11.78 19.80 2.80
N ALA A 205 -11.67 18.48 2.94
CA ALA A 205 -12.59 17.66 3.75
C ALA A 205 -14.08 17.82 3.42
N ARG A 206 -14.41 18.10 2.15
CA ARG A 206 -15.78 18.26 1.66
C ARG A 206 -15.85 18.04 0.16
N ASP A 207 -17.06 17.78 -0.33
CA ASP A 207 -17.34 17.84 -1.75
C ASP A 207 -17.20 19.25 -2.32
N GLY A 208 -16.87 19.28 -3.61
CA GLY A 208 -16.73 20.50 -4.39
C GLY A 208 -16.90 20.20 -5.88
N THR A 209 -16.74 21.23 -6.70
CA THR A 209 -16.81 21.10 -8.15
C THR A 209 -15.41 20.88 -8.71
N CYS A 210 -15.25 19.84 -9.55
CA CYS A 210 -14.00 19.55 -10.24
C CYS A 210 -13.40 20.80 -10.91
N ASN A 211 -12.22 21.20 -10.47
CA ASN A 211 -11.48 22.30 -11.06
C ASN A 211 -10.67 21.81 -12.27
N LYS A 212 -11.28 21.95 -13.45
CA LYS A 212 -10.69 21.52 -14.73
C LYS A 212 -9.38 22.21 -15.09
N ASP A 213 -9.10 23.39 -14.53
CA ASP A 213 -7.84 24.09 -14.81
C ASP A 213 -6.68 23.54 -13.99
N ARG A 214 -6.93 23.17 -12.73
CA ARG A 214 -5.95 22.48 -11.87
C ARG A 214 -5.64 21.08 -12.41
N MET A 215 -6.68 20.34 -12.80
CA MET A 215 -6.60 18.98 -13.37
C MET A 215 -5.68 18.86 -14.61
N LYS A 216 -5.34 19.97 -15.30
CA LYS A 216 -4.45 19.96 -16.47
C LYS A 216 -2.97 19.74 -16.12
N ARG A 217 -2.56 19.89 -14.86
CA ARG A 217 -1.15 19.80 -14.46
C ARG A 217 -0.58 18.38 -14.55
N ARG A 218 -1.35 17.37 -14.12
CA ARG A 218 -1.05 15.94 -14.30
C ARG A 218 0.39 15.57 -13.90
N VAL A 219 0.72 15.79 -12.63
CA VAL A 219 2.10 15.71 -12.12
C VAL A 219 2.57 14.26 -11.96
N VAL A 220 1.70 13.36 -11.53
CA VAL A 220 2.01 11.93 -11.38
C VAL A 220 1.06 11.11 -12.24
N THR A 221 1.58 10.10 -12.93
CA THR A 221 0.80 9.20 -13.78
C THR A 221 0.93 7.75 -13.32
N ILE A 222 -0.11 6.97 -13.57
CA ILE A 222 -0.04 5.50 -13.49
C ILE A 222 -0.54 4.92 -14.82
N ASP A 223 0.01 3.77 -15.22
CA ASP A 223 -0.33 3.13 -16.49
C ASP A 223 -1.47 2.11 -16.33
N LYS A 224 -1.50 1.40 -15.20
CA LYS A 224 -2.51 0.40 -14.87
C LYS A 224 -2.57 0.14 -13.36
N TYR A 225 -3.63 -0.54 -12.94
CA TYR A 225 -3.76 -1.17 -11.63
C TYR A 225 -4.14 -2.63 -11.78
N VAL A 226 -3.95 -3.42 -10.73
CA VAL A 226 -4.20 -4.86 -10.70
C VAL A 226 -4.84 -5.23 -9.38
N ASP A 227 -5.87 -6.07 -9.46
CA ASP A 227 -6.49 -6.72 -8.31
C ASP A 227 -5.63 -7.89 -7.81
N VAL A 228 -5.31 -7.88 -6.52
CA VAL A 228 -4.88 -9.10 -5.82
C VAL A 228 -6.10 -9.99 -5.63
N PRO A 229 -6.02 -11.30 -5.96
CA PRO A 229 -7.15 -12.20 -5.79
C PRO A 229 -7.72 -12.17 -4.38
N GLU A 230 -9.05 -12.12 -4.30
CA GLU A 230 -9.79 -12.07 -3.05
C GLU A 230 -9.36 -13.21 -2.11
N ASN A 231 -9.20 -12.91 -0.82
CA ASN A 231 -8.84 -13.86 0.23
C ASN A 231 -7.51 -14.61 -0.04
N ASN A 232 -6.54 -13.96 -0.70
CA ASN A 232 -5.23 -14.53 -0.97
C ASN A 232 -4.10 -13.75 -0.27
N GLU A 233 -3.95 -13.93 1.05
CA GLU A 233 -2.90 -13.25 1.84
C GLU A 233 -1.48 -13.52 1.32
N LYS A 234 -1.25 -14.66 0.66
CA LYS A 234 0.05 -14.98 0.04
C LYS A 234 0.36 -14.07 -1.15
N GLN A 235 -0.62 -13.85 -2.03
CA GLN A 235 -0.46 -12.91 -3.15
C GLN A 235 -0.43 -11.46 -2.66
N LEU A 236 -1.18 -11.13 -1.62
CA LEU A 236 -1.09 -9.83 -0.97
C LEU A 236 0.33 -9.59 -0.42
N LEU A 237 0.92 -10.57 0.24
CA LEU A 237 2.29 -10.50 0.75
C LEU A 237 3.30 -10.23 -0.37
N GLN A 238 3.13 -10.93 -1.49
CA GLN A 238 3.94 -10.72 -2.69
C GLN A 238 3.80 -9.30 -3.25
N ALA A 239 2.57 -8.78 -3.34
CA ALA A 239 2.32 -7.42 -3.80
C ALA A 239 2.93 -6.37 -2.84
N VAL A 240 2.76 -6.54 -1.53
CA VAL A 240 3.32 -5.62 -0.52
C VAL A 240 4.85 -5.67 -0.49
N ALA A 241 5.46 -6.81 -0.85
CA ALA A 241 6.91 -6.93 -0.95
C ALA A 241 7.53 -6.07 -2.05
N VAL A 242 6.74 -5.67 -3.07
CA VAL A 242 7.21 -4.85 -4.19
C VAL A 242 6.78 -3.39 -4.11
N GLN A 243 5.67 -3.05 -3.43
CA GLN A 243 5.21 -1.68 -3.22
C GLN A 243 4.12 -1.56 -2.12
N PRO A 244 3.75 -0.35 -1.67
CA PRO A 244 2.53 -0.15 -0.88
C PRO A 244 1.25 -0.52 -1.66
N VAL A 245 0.26 -1.08 -0.96
CA VAL A 245 -0.95 -1.67 -1.55
C VAL A 245 -2.21 -1.11 -0.89
N SER A 246 -3.15 -0.59 -1.67
CA SER A 246 -4.46 -0.12 -1.18
C SER A 246 -5.33 -1.32 -0.81
N VAL A 247 -5.99 -1.29 0.34
CA VAL A 247 -6.83 -2.41 0.80
C VAL A 247 -8.13 -1.95 1.44
N GLY A 248 -9.18 -2.76 1.29
CA GLY A 248 -10.41 -2.65 2.08
C GLY A 248 -10.31 -3.44 3.39
N ILE A 249 -10.77 -2.85 4.49
CA ILE A 249 -10.87 -3.49 5.81
C ILE A 249 -12.23 -3.18 6.45
N CYS A 250 -12.58 -3.94 7.49
CA CYS A 250 -13.56 -3.46 8.45
C CYS A 250 -12.88 -2.41 9.36
N GLY A 251 -13.23 -1.14 9.19
CA GLY A 251 -12.78 -0.04 10.05
C GLY A 251 -13.81 0.38 11.08
N SER A 252 -15.02 -0.17 11.01
CA SER A 252 -16.15 0.27 11.83
C SER A 252 -16.25 -0.33 13.21
N GLU A 253 -15.33 -1.18 13.67
CA GLU A 253 -15.42 -1.78 15.00
C GLU A 253 -15.03 -0.78 16.11
N ARG A 254 -15.73 -0.81 17.26
CA ARG A 254 -15.45 0.12 18.37
C ARG A 254 -14.01 -0.02 18.92
N ALA A 255 -13.46 -1.23 18.89
CA ALA A 255 -12.06 -1.48 19.23
C ALA A 255 -11.10 -0.89 18.19
N PHE A 256 -11.49 -0.83 16.92
CA PHE A 256 -10.72 -0.18 15.86
C PHE A 256 -10.71 1.34 16.05
N GLN A 257 -11.87 1.93 16.35
CA GLN A 257 -12.02 3.36 16.69
C GLN A 257 -11.03 3.78 17.79
N MET A 258 -10.92 2.99 18.86
CA MET A 258 -10.09 3.31 20.05
C MET A 258 -8.69 2.70 20.04
N TYR A 259 -8.25 2.12 18.92
CA TYR A 259 -6.94 1.47 18.85
C TYR A 259 -5.80 2.43 19.23
N SER A 260 -4.84 1.91 20.00
CA SER A 260 -3.65 2.64 20.43
C SER A 260 -2.37 1.98 19.93
N LYS A 261 -2.09 0.73 20.30
CA LYS A 261 -0.85 0.02 19.95
C LYS A 261 -0.98 -1.49 20.08
N GLY A 262 0.01 -2.21 19.56
CA GLY A 262 0.07 -3.68 19.55
C GLY A 262 -0.56 -4.27 18.29
N ILE A 263 -0.65 -5.60 18.21
CA ILE A 263 -1.18 -6.29 17.03
C ILE A 263 -2.69 -6.46 17.18
N PHE A 264 -3.45 -5.76 16.33
CA PHE A 264 -4.90 -5.77 16.31
C PHE A 264 -5.44 -7.08 15.72
N THR A 265 -6.06 -7.89 16.58
CA THR A 265 -6.59 -9.22 16.26
C THR A 265 -8.11 -9.22 16.07
N GLY A 266 -8.79 -8.08 16.25
CA GLY A 266 -10.24 -7.95 16.06
C GLY A 266 -11.03 -7.77 17.36
N PRO A 267 -12.37 -7.85 17.32
CA PRO A 267 -13.20 -8.43 16.25
C PRO A 267 -13.14 -7.62 14.94
N CYS A 268 -13.51 -8.28 13.84
CA CYS A 268 -13.70 -7.66 12.54
C CYS A 268 -14.83 -8.37 11.81
N SER A 269 -15.82 -7.62 11.32
CA SER A 269 -16.86 -8.18 10.45
C SER A 269 -16.30 -8.47 9.04
N THR A 270 -16.99 -9.32 8.27
CA THR A 270 -16.66 -9.53 6.84
C THR A 270 -17.10 -8.38 5.95
N SER A 271 -17.88 -7.43 6.47
CA SER A 271 -18.28 -6.23 5.74
C SER A 271 -17.13 -5.23 5.77
N LEU A 272 -16.60 -4.91 4.58
CA LEU A 272 -15.61 -3.87 4.41
C LEU A 272 -16.29 -2.50 4.32
N ASP A 273 -15.77 -1.53 5.05
CA ASP A 273 -16.32 -0.17 5.11
C ASP A 273 -15.24 0.92 5.19
N HIS A 274 -13.97 0.53 5.27
CA HIS A 274 -12.85 1.47 5.35
C HIS A 274 -11.72 1.07 4.41
N ALA A 275 -11.14 2.07 3.74
CA ALA A 275 -10.00 1.89 2.86
C ALA A 275 -8.73 2.41 3.55
N VAL A 276 -7.67 1.60 3.51
CA VAL A 276 -6.37 1.92 4.13
C VAL A 276 -5.23 1.52 3.19
N LEU A 277 -3.99 1.85 3.56
CA LEU A 277 -2.81 1.49 2.79
C LEU A 277 -1.93 0.53 3.60
N ILE A 278 -1.62 -0.64 3.06
CA ILE A 278 -0.58 -1.51 3.62
C ILE A 278 0.77 -0.99 3.12
N VAL A 279 1.64 -0.63 4.07
CA VAL A 279 2.97 -0.09 3.80
C VAL A 279 4.10 -1.03 4.24
N GLY A 280 3.75 -2.25 4.64
CA GLY A 280 4.72 -3.24 5.04
C GLY A 280 4.12 -4.39 5.84
N TYR A 281 5.00 -5.24 6.34
CA TYR A 281 4.67 -6.38 7.18
C TYR A 281 5.89 -6.79 8.01
N GLY A 282 5.62 -7.56 9.06
CA GLY A 282 6.64 -8.18 9.88
C GLY A 282 6.05 -9.26 10.78
N SER A 283 6.84 -9.62 11.79
CA SER A 283 6.47 -10.59 12.81
C SER A 283 6.99 -10.12 14.16
N GLU A 284 6.21 -10.32 15.22
CA GLU A 284 6.61 -10.02 16.60
C GLU A 284 6.08 -11.14 17.50
N ASN A 285 6.96 -11.76 18.31
CA ASN A 285 6.62 -12.85 19.22
C ASN A 285 5.87 -14.02 18.56
N GLY A 286 6.23 -14.36 17.31
CA GLY A 286 5.59 -15.42 16.54
C GLY A 286 4.23 -15.06 15.94
N VAL A 287 3.81 -13.80 16.04
CA VAL A 287 2.58 -13.28 15.41
C VAL A 287 2.95 -12.39 14.24
N ASP A 288 2.46 -12.76 13.06
CA ASP A 288 2.62 -11.98 11.83
C ASP A 288 1.65 -10.79 11.81
N TYR A 289 2.10 -9.66 11.24
CA TYR A 289 1.25 -8.49 11.08
C TYR A 289 1.53 -7.71 9.79
N TRP A 290 0.49 -7.02 9.33
CA TRP A 290 0.54 -5.94 8.35
C TRP A 290 0.81 -4.61 9.05
N ILE A 291 1.62 -3.74 8.41
CA ILE A 291 1.78 -2.33 8.81
C ILE A 291 0.80 -1.51 7.98
N VAL A 292 -0.21 -0.96 8.63
CA VAL A 292 -1.33 -0.26 7.99
C VAL A 292 -1.20 1.23 8.27
N LYS A 293 -1.18 2.06 7.21
CA LYS A 293 -1.31 3.51 7.27
C LYS A 293 -2.79 3.88 7.19
N ASN A 294 -3.26 4.66 8.15
CA ASN A 294 -4.63 5.17 8.20
C ASN A 294 -4.69 6.66 7.78
N SER A 295 -5.89 7.19 7.59
CA SER A 295 -6.20 8.55 7.14
C SER A 295 -6.91 9.39 8.22
N TRP A 296 -6.63 9.13 9.50
CA TRP A 296 -7.31 9.71 10.66
C TRP A 296 -6.38 10.56 11.53
N GLY A 297 -5.32 11.10 10.93
CA GLY A 297 -4.32 11.90 11.63
C GLY A 297 -3.42 11.07 12.56
N THR A 298 -2.40 11.74 13.11
CA THR A 298 -1.40 11.12 13.98
C THR A 298 -1.89 10.87 15.40
N GLY A 299 -3.03 11.48 15.79
CA GLY A 299 -3.66 11.29 17.09
C GLY A 299 -4.39 9.96 17.27
N TRP A 300 -4.48 9.14 16.21
CA TRP A 300 -5.05 7.79 16.24
C TRP A 300 -3.96 6.73 16.12
N GLY A 301 -4.12 5.61 16.85
CA GLY A 301 -3.20 4.48 16.79
C GLY A 301 -1.73 4.84 17.09
N MET A 302 -0.82 4.16 16.40
CA MET A 302 0.62 4.35 16.55
C MET A 302 1.10 5.47 15.62
N ARG A 303 0.79 6.72 15.96
CA ARG A 303 1.06 7.90 15.11
C ARG A 303 0.41 7.79 13.72
N GLY A 304 -0.83 7.33 13.67
CA GLY A 304 -1.61 7.12 12.44
C GLY A 304 -1.45 5.75 11.79
N TYR A 305 -0.71 4.84 12.42
CA TYR A 305 -0.49 3.48 11.94
C TYR A 305 -1.10 2.44 12.87
N MET A 306 -1.33 1.25 12.33
CA MET A 306 -1.76 0.06 13.07
C MET A 306 -0.95 -1.15 12.62
N HIS A 307 -0.62 -2.02 13.57
CA HIS A 307 -0.27 -3.40 13.25
C HIS A 307 -1.54 -4.25 13.27
N MET A 308 -1.87 -4.87 12.16
CA MET A 308 -3.05 -5.72 12.03
C MET A 308 -2.59 -7.16 11.80
N GLN A 309 -3.16 -8.11 12.54
CA GLN A 309 -2.75 -9.51 12.43
C GLN A 309 -2.83 -10.02 10.98
N ARG A 310 -1.80 -10.74 10.55
CA ARG A 310 -1.65 -11.41 9.25
C ARG A 310 -1.63 -12.92 9.47
N ASN A 311 -2.04 -13.69 8.46
CA ASN A 311 -2.07 -15.16 8.50
C ASN A 311 -2.94 -15.70 9.66
N SER A 312 -4.06 -15.05 9.98
CA SER A 312 -4.92 -15.41 11.11
C SER A 312 -5.82 -16.63 10.86
N GLY A 313 -5.45 -17.49 9.90
CA GLY A 313 -6.24 -18.60 9.37
C GLY A 313 -7.10 -19.31 10.42
N ASN A 314 -8.40 -19.03 10.38
CA ASN A 314 -9.43 -19.74 11.11
C ASN A 314 -10.61 -19.96 10.18
N SER A 315 -11.04 -21.22 10.10
CA SER A 315 -12.14 -21.80 9.32
C SER A 315 -13.55 -21.27 9.66
N GLN A 316 -13.66 -20.04 10.17
CA GLN A 316 -14.90 -19.30 10.42
C GLN A 316 -14.72 -17.82 10.05
N GLY A 317 -14.51 -17.54 8.76
CA GLY A 317 -14.90 -16.26 8.14
C GLY A 317 -14.28 -14.97 8.68
N GLN A 318 -13.04 -14.97 9.17
CA GLN A 318 -12.34 -13.74 9.59
C GLN A 318 -10.97 -13.61 8.91
N GLU A 319 -10.91 -13.72 7.60
CA GLU A 319 -9.72 -13.37 6.83
C GLU A 319 -9.82 -11.89 6.41
N LYS A 320 -9.03 -11.05 7.09
CA LYS A 320 -8.85 -9.62 6.82
C LYS A 320 -7.93 -9.44 5.59
N PRO A 321 -7.62 -8.18 5.25
CA PRO A 321 -8.28 -7.33 4.22
C PRO A 321 -8.84 -8.08 3.01
N ALA A 322 -10.04 -7.69 2.57
CA ALA A 322 -10.61 -8.16 1.31
C ALA A 322 -10.53 -7.03 0.27
N ALA A 323 -10.15 -7.38 -0.95
CA ALA A 323 -9.69 -6.48 -2.01
C ALA A 323 -8.39 -5.73 -1.65
N ALA A 324 -7.33 -6.08 -2.37
CA ALA A 324 -6.06 -5.39 -2.30
C ALA A 324 -5.62 -5.04 -3.72
N LEU A 325 -5.15 -3.82 -3.93
CA LEU A 325 -4.89 -3.27 -5.27
C LEU A 325 -3.44 -2.86 -5.40
N ALA A 326 -2.77 -3.46 -6.37
CA ALA A 326 -1.39 -3.16 -6.71
C ALA A 326 -1.34 -2.32 -7.99
N ASN A 327 -0.72 -1.15 -7.92
CA ASN A 327 -0.45 -0.32 -9.10
C ASN A 327 0.83 -0.82 -9.78
N PHE A 328 0.71 -1.68 -10.80
CA PHE A 328 1.88 -2.08 -11.57
C PHE A 328 2.14 -1.11 -12.71
N LEU A 329 3.24 -0.35 -12.65
CA LEU A 329 3.76 0.30 -13.85
C LEU A 329 4.44 -0.77 -14.72
N GLU A 330 3.93 -0.94 -15.95
CA GLU A 330 4.60 -1.78 -16.94
C GLU A 330 5.67 -0.93 -17.59
N PHE A 331 6.95 -1.24 -17.33
CA PHE A 331 8.06 -0.54 -17.96
C PHE A 331 8.06 -0.80 -19.48
N ALA A 332 7.32 0.01 -20.23
CA ALA A 332 7.48 0.12 -21.66
C ALA A 332 8.79 0.89 -21.90
N PHE A 333 9.90 0.18 -22.05
CA PHE A 333 11.13 0.76 -22.57
C PHE A 333 10.92 1.25 -24.01
N HIS A 334 10.38 2.46 -24.17
CA HIS A 334 10.43 3.23 -25.42
C HIS A 334 11.52 4.31 -25.33
N GLY A 335 12.72 3.91 -24.92
CA GLY A 335 13.89 4.77 -24.88
C GLY A 335 15.11 3.98 -25.34
N ASN A 336 15.86 4.53 -26.29
CA ASN A 336 17.13 3.96 -26.73
C ASN A 336 18.03 3.75 -25.51
N ALA A 337 18.56 2.53 -25.34
CA ALA A 337 19.38 2.11 -24.19
C ALA A 337 20.73 2.85 -24.04
N VAL A 338 20.95 3.94 -24.79
CA VAL A 338 22.21 4.69 -24.84
C VAL A 338 22.25 5.82 -23.80
N ASP A 339 21.10 6.34 -23.36
CA ASP A 339 21.07 7.55 -22.52
C ASP A 339 21.14 7.31 -21.00
N TRP A 340 21.19 6.04 -20.54
CA TRP A 340 21.18 5.69 -19.11
C TRP A 340 22.51 5.18 -18.55
N ILE A 341 23.58 5.12 -19.36
CA ILE A 341 24.90 4.62 -18.92
C ILE A 341 25.91 5.76 -18.63
N LEU A 342 25.57 7.02 -18.93
CA LEU A 342 26.54 8.13 -18.87
C LEU A 342 26.83 8.81 -17.51
N PRO A 343 26.28 8.41 -16.35
CA PRO A 343 26.84 8.87 -15.06
C PRO A 343 27.79 7.88 -14.36
N TYR A 344 27.95 6.64 -14.85
CA TYR A 344 28.72 5.59 -14.14
C TYR A 344 29.96 5.07 -14.88
N VAL A 345 30.52 5.87 -15.80
CA VAL A 345 31.83 5.55 -16.42
C VAL A 345 32.92 6.43 -15.83
N VAL A 346 33.51 5.98 -14.71
CA VAL A 346 34.78 6.51 -14.21
C VAL A 346 35.92 5.86 -15.01
N ARG A 347 36.64 6.71 -15.76
CA ARG A 347 37.95 6.52 -16.41
C ARG A 347 38.14 5.23 -17.24
N ILE A 348 38.01 5.37 -18.55
CA ILE A 348 38.58 4.43 -19.53
C ILE A 348 39.76 5.13 -20.22
N ASP A 349 40.90 4.46 -20.20
CA ASP A 349 42.14 4.82 -20.88
C ASP A 349 41.93 4.91 -22.41
N SER A 350 42.60 5.86 -23.04
CA SER A 350 42.40 6.37 -24.40
C SER A 350 42.81 5.43 -25.55
N THR A 351 42.92 4.11 -25.33
CA THR A 351 43.46 3.17 -26.33
C THR A 351 42.50 2.06 -26.76
N VAL A 352 41.25 2.00 -26.29
CA VAL A 352 40.30 0.91 -26.66
C VAL A 352 39.03 1.40 -27.39
N ALA A 353 38.93 2.69 -27.68
CA ALA A 353 37.77 3.29 -28.38
C ALA A 353 37.42 2.75 -29.79
N PRO A 354 38.30 2.12 -30.60
CA PRO A 354 37.92 1.73 -31.97
C PRO A 354 37.24 0.36 -32.14
N MET A 355 37.14 -0.51 -31.12
CA MET A 355 36.64 -1.88 -31.32
C MET A 355 35.14 -2.08 -31.05
N ILE A 356 34.43 -1.11 -30.47
CA ILE A 356 33.00 -1.24 -30.14
C ILE A 356 32.08 -0.74 -31.28
N THR A 357 32.61 0.00 -32.25
CA THR A 357 31.80 0.59 -33.34
C THR A 357 31.51 -0.38 -34.50
N GLN A 358 32.08 -1.58 -34.53
CA GLN A 358 31.88 -2.54 -35.63
C GLN A 358 30.95 -3.74 -35.33
N PHE A 359 30.41 -3.89 -34.12
CA PHE A 359 29.54 -5.03 -33.79
C PHE A 359 28.02 -4.73 -33.82
N VAL A 360 27.61 -3.47 -34.06
CA VAL A 360 26.19 -3.05 -33.93
C VAL A 360 25.49 -2.78 -35.28
N THR A 361 26.07 -3.12 -36.42
CA THR A 361 25.43 -2.88 -37.73
C THR A 361 24.96 -4.10 -38.51
N ARG A 362 25.07 -5.34 -37.98
CA ARG A 362 24.52 -6.51 -38.68
C ARG A 362 24.04 -7.62 -37.73
N THR A 363 22.86 -7.45 -37.15
CA THR A 363 21.84 -8.51 -36.97
C THR A 363 20.57 -7.88 -36.39
N ARG A 364 19.51 -7.80 -37.20
CA ARG A 364 18.16 -7.46 -36.76
C ARG A 364 17.53 -8.70 -36.13
N THR A 365 17.70 -8.88 -34.82
CA THR A 365 16.91 -9.82 -34.00
C THR A 365 17.13 -9.48 -32.53
N CYS A 366 16.10 -8.94 -31.86
CA CYS A 366 16.10 -8.82 -30.41
C CYS A 366 15.78 -10.19 -29.81
N ALA A 367 16.83 -10.91 -29.42
CA ALA A 367 16.75 -11.99 -28.43
C ALA A 367 18.08 -11.97 -27.68
N LEU A 368 18.10 -11.32 -26.51
CA LEU A 368 19.20 -11.48 -25.58
C LEU A 368 18.74 -12.41 -24.46
N SER A 369 19.05 -13.69 -24.62
CA SER A 369 19.02 -14.66 -23.54
C SER A 369 20.12 -14.29 -22.55
N VAL A 370 19.76 -13.75 -21.39
CA VAL A 370 20.73 -13.57 -20.29
C VAL A 370 20.93 -14.94 -19.64
N LEU A 371 22.07 -15.56 -19.95
CA LEU A 371 22.61 -16.70 -19.19
C LEU A 371 22.98 -16.20 -17.79
N VAL A 372 22.15 -16.56 -16.80
CA VAL A 372 22.50 -16.43 -15.38
C VAL A 372 23.52 -17.53 -15.06
N MET A 373 24.76 -17.14 -14.76
CA MET A 373 25.74 -18.08 -14.21
C MET A 373 25.45 -18.33 -12.71
N PRO A 374 25.44 -19.59 -12.25
CA PRO A 374 25.23 -19.90 -10.83
C PRO A 374 26.40 -19.44 -9.95
N GLN A 375 26.05 -19.15 -8.71
CA GLN A 375 26.88 -18.53 -7.68
C GLN A 375 27.85 -19.53 -7.00
N GLU A 376 28.80 -20.11 -7.74
CA GLU A 376 29.79 -21.03 -7.17
C GLU A 376 31.22 -20.80 -7.71
N TRP A 377 31.76 -19.58 -7.63
CA TRP A 377 33.20 -19.31 -7.84
C TRP A 377 33.75 -18.24 -6.88
N ARG A 378 33.52 -18.42 -5.58
CA ARG A 378 34.24 -17.69 -4.52
C ARG A 378 35.38 -18.56 -3.98
N GLN A 379 36.49 -18.63 -4.71
CA GLN A 379 37.81 -18.97 -4.18
C GLN A 379 38.86 -18.61 -5.24
N TRP A 380 40.07 -18.25 -4.80
CA TRP A 380 41.19 -17.60 -5.51
C TRP A 380 41.27 -16.07 -5.36
N ARG A 381 41.61 -15.66 -4.14
CA ARG A 381 42.49 -14.51 -3.91
C ARG A 381 43.93 -15.05 -3.75
N GLU A 382 44.89 -14.33 -4.35
CA GLU A 382 46.35 -14.40 -4.19
C GLU A 382 47.14 -15.39 -5.07
N LYS A 383 47.68 -14.90 -6.22
CA LYS A 383 49.12 -14.89 -6.61
C LYS A 383 49.35 -14.45 -8.08
N PRO A 384 50.57 -14.01 -8.46
CA PRO A 384 50.79 -13.05 -9.54
C PRO A 384 51.03 -13.65 -10.94
N LEU A 385 50.96 -12.76 -11.93
CA LEU A 385 51.17 -12.92 -13.38
C LEU A 385 52.18 -14.01 -13.76
N GLY A 386 51.68 -15.03 -14.46
CA GLY A 386 52.46 -16.04 -15.17
C GLY A 386 51.58 -16.71 -16.23
N SER A 387 51.98 -16.56 -17.48
CA SER A 387 51.45 -17.19 -18.69
C SER A 387 51.01 -18.64 -18.52
N LEU A 388 49.79 -18.98 -18.95
CA LEU A 388 49.47 -20.33 -19.44
C LEU A 388 48.28 -20.31 -20.41
N ALA A 389 48.49 -20.90 -21.58
CA ALA A 389 47.50 -21.15 -22.60
C ALA A 389 46.57 -22.30 -22.21
N VAL A 390 45.27 -22.18 -22.52
CA VAL A 390 44.27 -23.26 -22.52
C VAL A 390 43.29 -22.87 -23.65
N GLY A 391 43.09 -23.59 -24.76
CA GLY A 391 42.94 -25.03 -24.92
C GLY A 391 41.44 -25.34 -25.05
N ILE A 392 40.85 -25.11 -26.24
CA ILE A 392 39.43 -25.39 -26.54
C ILE A 392 39.27 -26.91 -26.76
N PRO A 393 38.43 -27.64 -25.99
CA PRO A 393 38.06 -29.00 -26.33
C PRO A 393 36.78 -29.06 -27.16
N PHE A 394 36.85 -29.95 -28.15
CA PHE A 394 35.83 -30.33 -29.13
C PHE A 394 34.55 -30.92 -28.53
N LEU A 395 33.46 -30.70 -29.28
CA LEU A 395 32.17 -31.39 -29.27
C LEU A 395 32.29 -32.92 -29.39
N LYS A 396 31.38 -33.66 -28.75
CA LYS A 396 30.85 -34.94 -29.27
C LYS A 396 29.34 -35.09 -29.05
N PRO A 397 28.62 -35.85 -29.92
CA PRO A 397 27.19 -35.73 -30.16
C PRO A 397 26.36 -36.95 -29.68
N GLY A 398 25.03 -36.80 -29.63
CA GLY A 398 24.09 -37.91 -29.43
C GLY A 398 22.67 -37.62 -29.97
N PHE A 399 22.34 -38.28 -31.09
CA PHE A 399 21.05 -38.76 -31.65
C PHE A 399 19.71 -38.22 -31.09
N SER A 400 18.63 -37.97 -31.87
CA SER A 400 18.17 -38.52 -33.16
C SER A 400 17.11 -37.62 -33.84
N GLU A 401 17.13 -37.53 -35.18
CA GLU A 401 15.99 -37.17 -36.07
C GLU A 401 14.96 -38.32 -36.08
N ALA A 402 13.67 -38.26 -36.46
CA ALA A 402 12.80 -37.41 -37.31
C ALA A 402 11.31 -37.86 -37.05
N PRO A 403 10.24 -37.61 -37.88
CA PRO A 403 10.10 -36.71 -39.06
C PRO A 403 8.71 -35.99 -39.22
N PHE A 404 8.61 -35.21 -40.32
CA PHE A 404 7.42 -34.74 -41.09
C PHE A 404 6.54 -33.60 -40.51
N THR A 405 6.04 -32.60 -41.26
CA THR A 405 5.79 -32.41 -42.71
C THR A 405 5.72 -30.91 -43.09
N SER A 406 5.99 -30.67 -44.38
CA SER A 406 5.86 -29.48 -45.25
C SER A 406 4.67 -28.50 -45.09
N GLY A 407 4.91 -27.22 -45.43
CA GLY A 407 3.84 -26.26 -45.80
C GLY A 407 4.30 -24.85 -46.20
N ASN A 408 4.70 -24.69 -47.47
CA ASN A 408 4.57 -23.53 -48.38
C ASN A 408 5.15 -22.12 -48.08
N PHE A 409 6.06 -21.72 -49.00
CA PHE A 409 6.44 -20.38 -49.50
C PHE A 409 5.27 -19.35 -49.53
N ARG A 410 5.44 -18.02 -49.47
CA ARG A 410 6.31 -17.12 -50.28
C ARG A 410 6.07 -15.66 -49.81
N VAL A 411 7.10 -14.83 -49.58
CA VAL A 411 7.00 -13.36 -49.74
C VAL A 411 8.28 -12.85 -50.40
N MET A 412 8.08 -12.10 -51.48
CA MET A 412 9.11 -11.57 -52.40
C MET A 412 9.90 -10.41 -51.80
N LEU A 413 11.20 -10.38 -52.10
CA LEU A 413 12.08 -9.20 -52.06
C LEU A 413 11.91 -8.39 -53.35
N PRO A 414 11.98 -7.04 -53.34
CA PRO A 414 12.34 -6.27 -54.52
C PRO A 414 13.86 -6.09 -54.62
N LEU A 415 14.42 -6.52 -55.76
CA LEU A 415 15.77 -6.20 -56.23
C LEU A 415 15.75 -4.86 -56.97
N LEU A 416 16.77 -4.05 -56.72
CA LEU A 416 17.10 -2.81 -57.43
C LEU A 416 17.90 -3.11 -58.72
N SER A 417 17.43 -2.56 -59.84
CA SER A 417 18.17 -2.23 -61.08
C SER A 417 17.20 -1.37 -61.91
N GLY A 418 17.47 -0.25 -62.54
CA GLY A 418 18.69 0.30 -63.11
C GLY A 418 18.31 0.94 -64.46
N SER A 419 18.45 2.26 -64.55
CA SER A 419 18.70 3.11 -65.74
C SER A 419 17.68 3.30 -66.89
N MET A 420 17.52 4.61 -67.21
CA MET A 420 17.41 5.29 -68.52
C MET A 420 16.04 5.67 -69.15
N LEU A 421 15.83 7.01 -69.17
CA LEU A 421 15.51 7.90 -70.30
C LEU A 421 14.17 7.76 -71.08
N THR A 422 13.30 8.78 -70.99
CA THR A 422 12.99 9.81 -72.03
C THR A 422 11.54 10.37 -71.95
N GLY A 423 11.37 11.67 -72.27
CA GLY A 423 10.13 12.33 -72.77
C GLY A 423 9.15 12.84 -71.69
N LYS A 424 8.86 14.14 -71.49
CA LYS A 424 8.09 15.09 -72.34
C LYS A 424 6.81 14.45 -72.89
N ASP A 425 5.59 14.95 -72.70
CA ASP A 425 5.10 16.33 -72.72
C ASP A 425 3.78 16.50 -71.93
N SER A 426 3.47 17.78 -71.69
CA SER A 426 2.19 18.44 -71.33
C SER A 426 1.57 18.24 -69.95
#